data_AF-A0A7U9DMY6-F1
#
_entry.id   AF-A0A7U9DMY6-F1
#
_cell.length_a   1.000
_cell.length_b   1.000
_cell.length_c   1.000
_cell.angle_alpha   90.00
_cell.angle_beta   90.00
_cell.angle_gamma   90.00
#
_symmetry.space_group_name_H-M   'P 1'
#
loop_
_entity.id
_entity.type
_entity.pdbx_description
1 polymer ?
#
loop_
_entity_poly.entity_id
_entity_poly.type
_entity_poly.pdbx_seq_one_letter_code
_entity_poly.pdbx_strand_id
1 'polypeptide(L)'
;MTQTQWNGSFDEITRRALDDDHVWKAGYNEHGQVIQETDPEGRVTRYGYDEQGLAVSRTDARGGLVALVHDARGQLVHYTDCSGRATGYEYDEDGNLTAVTDAEGKTVHISYNRLGQPETVSHPGKQQDRYTWNALGLLSSHRRLTGSIQSWQYTPRGLLTLHTDEGKRETRWHYTAEGWIASLSNGNGALYRFSHDADGRLTGEQRPDGLIRMFALNAGGYPVIIQTQGTEGGVRNEKQQRDVLGRLLRSDTQHSTRTFSYNRLDQITEVTLTPTEEGERLHHMQADRVRFAYDRSGWLTAEHSVHGSIKYRRDALGNPTDITLPDGQHLSHLYYGSGHLLQTSLDGITVSEYERDSLHRQVMRTQGALTTFSGYNADNRLSWQRSLPGGSRSPQQAGNPPTQSDSVTGRDYIWNADGEVSGINDKLRGCLVFSYDRSGWLTVTAITNGVN
;
A
#
# COMPACT_ATOMS: atom_id res chain seq x y z
N MET A 1 -28.30 -16.47 -8.94
CA MET A 1 -28.11 -17.36 -7.77
C MET A 1 -26.69 -17.86 -7.87
N THR A 2 -25.88 -17.74 -6.82
CA THR A 2 -24.54 -18.34 -6.82
C THR A 2 -24.68 -19.85 -6.82
N GLN A 3 -24.07 -20.52 -7.80
CA GLN A 3 -23.96 -21.97 -7.83
C GLN A 3 -22.57 -22.36 -7.33
N THR A 4 -22.55 -23.23 -6.32
CA THR A 4 -21.31 -23.79 -5.78
C THR A 4 -21.35 -25.30 -5.98
N GLN A 5 -20.29 -25.87 -6.54
CA GLN A 5 -20.08 -27.32 -6.61
C GLN A 5 -18.93 -27.68 -5.69
N TRP A 6 -19.06 -28.85 -5.07
CA TRP A 6 -18.16 -29.32 -4.03
C TRP A 6 -17.48 -30.62 -4.46
N ASN A 7 -16.25 -30.81 -3.98
CA ASN A 7 -15.59 -32.09 -3.94
C ASN A 7 -16.20 -32.91 -2.79
N GLY A 8 -16.86 -34.02 -3.11
CA GLY A 8 -17.53 -34.85 -2.10
C GLY A 8 -16.60 -35.56 -1.11
N SER A 9 -15.28 -35.54 -1.35
CA SER A 9 -14.30 -36.16 -0.44
C SER A 9 -13.80 -35.21 0.65
N PHE A 10 -13.82 -33.89 0.43
CA PHE A 10 -13.22 -32.90 1.34
C PHE A 10 -14.11 -31.67 1.64
N ASP A 11 -15.34 -31.64 1.13
CA ASP A 11 -16.24 -30.47 1.21
C ASP A 11 -15.56 -29.17 0.68
N GLU A 12 -14.79 -29.30 -0.40
CA GLU A 12 -14.03 -28.20 -1.02
C GLU A 12 -14.70 -27.66 -2.29
N ILE A 13 -14.63 -26.35 -2.53
CA ILE A 13 -15.31 -25.73 -3.68
C ILE A 13 -14.54 -25.99 -4.98
N THR A 14 -15.04 -26.90 -5.83
CA THR A 14 -14.45 -27.16 -7.15
C THR A 14 -14.92 -26.17 -8.20
N ARG A 15 -16.09 -25.56 -7.99
CA ARG A 15 -16.64 -24.54 -8.89
C ARG A 15 -17.45 -23.52 -8.10
N ARG A 16 -17.16 -22.24 -8.31
CA ARG A 16 -18.02 -21.14 -7.90
C ARG A 16 -18.47 -20.38 -9.15
N ALA A 17 -19.78 -20.25 -9.32
CA ALA A 17 -20.36 -19.49 -10.41
C ALA A 17 -21.37 -18.48 -9.88
N LEU A 18 -21.20 -17.19 -10.19
CA LEU A 18 -22.23 -16.18 -9.88
C LEU A 18 -23.33 -16.18 -10.94
N ASP A 19 -22.93 -16.40 -12.19
CA ASP A 19 -23.71 -16.70 -13.38
C ASP A 19 -22.84 -17.52 -14.36
N ASP A 20 -23.34 -17.80 -15.56
CA ASP A 20 -22.62 -18.60 -16.56
C ASP A 20 -21.32 -17.94 -17.05
N ASP A 21 -21.18 -16.62 -16.85
CA ASP A 21 -20.01 -15.86 -17.28
C ASP A 21 -18.95 -15.71 -16.17
N HIS A 22 -19.31 -15.77 -14.90
CA HIS A 22 -18.37 -15.59 -13.79
C HIS A 22 -18.11 -16.91 -13.08
N VAL A 23 -17.28 -17.76 -13.70
CA VAL A 23 -17.00 -19.13 -13.23
C VAL A 23 -15.54 -19.27 -12.80
N TRP A 24 -15.32 -19.48 -11.51
CA TRP A 24 -14.04 -19.90 -10.95
C TRP A 24 -14.05 -21.42 -10.79
N LYS A 25 -12.92 -22.06 -11.14
CA LYS A 25 -12.71 -23.50 -10.96
C LYS A 25 -11.46 -23.74 -10.13
N ALA A 26 -11.51 -24.75 -9.27
CA ALA A 26 -10.36 -25.24 -8.53
C ALA A 26 -10.23 -26.75 -8.72
N GLY A 27 -8.99 -27.20 -8.92
CA GLY A 27 -8.60 -28.61 -8.91
C GLY A 27 -7.78 -28.90 -7.66
N TYR A 28 -8.00 -30.08 -7.07
CA TYR A 28 -7.44 -30.48 -5.79
C TYR A 28 -6.66 -31.79 -5.91
N ASN A 29 -5.64 -31.98 -5.08
CA ASN A 29 -4.98 -33.28 -4.92
C ASN A 29 -5.78 -34.20 -3.97
N GLU A 30 -5.27 -35.41 -3.72
CA GLU A 30 -5.88 -36.39 -2.81
C GLU A 30 -5.89 -35.96 -1.33
N HIS A 31 -5.23 -34.85 -0.99
CA HIS A 31 -5.20 -34.28 0.37
C HIS A 31 -6.07 -33.02 0.49
N GLY A 32 -6.85 -32.67 -0.53
CA GLY A 32 -7.70 -31.48 -0.52
C GLY A 32 -6.95 -30.16 -0.78
N GLN A 33 -5.72 -30.23 -1.29
CA GLN A 33 -4.92 -29.03 -1.55
C GLN A 33 -5.12 -28.56 -2.99
N VAL A 34 -5.31 -27.26 -3.17
CA VAL A 34 -5.54 -26.65 -4.48
C VAL A 34 -4.29 -26.78 -5.34
N ILE A 35 -4.32 -27.60 -6.39
CA ILE A 35 -3.21 -27.75 -7.35
C ILE A 35 -3.39 -26.89 -8.61
N GLN A 36 -4.61 -26.41 -8.85
CA GLN A 36 -4.94 -25.59 -10.00
C GLN A 36 -6.11 -24.66 -9.69
N GLU A 37 -5.98 -23.39 -10.02
CA GLU A 37 -7.09 -22.44 -10.08
C GLU A 37 -7.27 -21.96 -11.51
N THR A 38 -8.51 -21.80 -11.94
CA THR A 38 -8.86 -21.23 -13.24
C THR A 38 -9.90 -20.15 -13.04
N ASP A 39 -9.57 -18.93 -13.44
CA ASP A 39 -10.47 -17.80 -13.31
C ASP A 39 -11.48 -17.74 -14.48
N PRO A 40 -12.46 -16.80 -14.42
CA PRO A 40 -13.49 -16.68 -15.46
C PRO A 40 -12.95 -16.32 -16.85
N GLU A 41 -11.73 -15.80 -16.97
CA GLU A 41 -11.06 -15.55 -18.25
C GLU A 41 -10.26 -16.78 -18.75
N GLY A 42 -10.32 -17.90 -18.02
CA GLY A 42 -9.63 -19.14 -18.34
C GLY A 42 -8.14 -19.13 -17.99
N ARG A 43 -7.66 -18.13 -17.25
CA ARG A 43 -6.26 -18.03 -16.84
C ARG A 43 -6.00 -19.01 -15.71
N VAL A 44 -4.88 -19.73 -15.81
CA VAL A 44 -4.60 -20.87 -14.93
C VAL A 44 -3.42 -20.55 -14.02
N THR A 45 -3.62 -20.69 -12.70
CA THR A 45 -2.52 -20.73 -11.72
C THR A 45 -2.37 -22.16 -11.21
N ARG A 46 -1.13 -22.64 -11.08
CA ARG A 46 -0.82 -24.00 -10.59
C ARG A 46 -0.01 -23.94 -9.31
N TYR A 47 -0.21 -24.92 -8.44
CA TYR A 47 0.50 -25.04 -7.17
C TYR A 47 1.09 -26.44 -7.04
N GLY A 48 2.30 -26.52 -6.49
CA GLY A 48 2.95 -27.78 -6.14
C GLY A 48 3.15 -27.90 -4.64
N TYR A 49 3.04 -29.13 -4.13
CA TYR A 49 3.20 -29.46 -2.72
C TYR A 49 4.21 -30.61 -2.56
N ASP A 50 4.92 -30.65 -1.45
CA ASP A 50 5.73 -31.81 -1.06
C ASP A 50 4.88 -32.91 -0.37
N GLU A 51 5.55 -33.99 0.06
CA GLU A 51 4.90 -35.13 0.74
C GLU A 51 4.30 -34.76 2.10
N GLN A 52 4.77 -33.67 2.72
CA GLN A 52 4.25 -33.12 3.98
C GLN A 52 3.06 -32.18 3.74
N GLY A 53 2.72 -31.91 2.48
CA GLY A 53 1.65 -30.99 2.09
C GLY A 53 2.06 -29.51 2.17
N LEU A 54 3.35 -29.19 2.23
CA LEU A 54 3.82 -27.81 2.21
C LEU A 54 3.95 -27.33 0.76
N ALA A 55 3.55 -26.09 0.49
CA ALA A 55 3.63 -25.54 -0.86
C ALA A 55 5.09 -25.35 -1.27
N VAL A 56 5.52 -25.94 -2.38
CA VAL A 56 6.90 -25.84 -2.89
C VAL A 56 7.00 -25.03 -4.18
N SER A 57 5.88 -24.83 -4.88
CA SER A 57 5.86 -23.99 -6.07
C SER A 57 4.51 -23.34 -6.35
N ARG A 58 4.57 -22.20 -7.05
CA ARG A 58 3.42 -21.56 -7.66
C ARG A 58 3.79 -21.11 -9.06
N THR A 59 3.05 -21.56 -10.07
CA THR A 59 3.21 -21.14 -11.46
C THR A 59 2.01 -20.28 -11.87
N ASP A 60 2.26 -19.04 -12.24
CA ASP A 60 1.21 -18.12 -12.68
C ASP A 60 0.75 -18.39 -14.13
N ALA A 61 -0.28 -17.66 -14.58
CA ALA A 61 -0.88 -17.84 -15.91
C ALA A 61 0.04 -17.45 -17.08
N ARG A 62 1.17 -16.77 -16.84
CA ARG A 62 2.21 -16.51 -17.84
C ARG A 62 3.37 -17.51 -17.76
N GLY A 63 3.32 -18.48 -16.84
CA GLY A 63 4.38 -19.44 -16.60
C GLY A 63 5.47 -18.95 -15.63
N GLY A 64 5.27 -17.82 -14.95
CA GLY A 64 6.18 -17.35 -13.91
C GLY A 64 6.18 -18.29 -12.71
N LEU A 65 7.34 -18.90 -12.43
CA LEU A 65 7.51 -19.88 -11.35
C LEU A 65 8.07 -19.23 -10.09
N VAL A 66 7.33 -19.32 -9.00
CA VAL A 66 7.83 -19.09 -7.64
C VAL A 66 8.19 -20.44 -7.03
N ALA A 67 9.34 -20.53 -6.37
CA ALA A 67 9.78 -21.72 -5.64
C ALA A 67 9.90 -21.41 -4.13
N LEU A 68 9.49 -22.37 -3.31
CA LEU A 68 9.55 -22.30 -1.85
C LEU A 68 10.25 -23.54 -1.31
N VAL A 69 11.09 -23.35 -0.29
CA VAL A 69 11.77 -24.44 0.41
C VAL A 69 11.47 -24.33 1.89
N HIS A 70 11.03 -25.43 2.49
CA HIS A 70 10.71 -25.53 3.90
C HIS A 70 11.73 -26.41 4.63
N ASP A 71 11.92 -26.16 5.92
CA ASP A 71 12.65 -27.07 6.80
C ASP A 71 11.76 -28.24 7.30
N ALA A 72 12.35 -29.12 8.11
CA ALA A 72 11.64 -30.27 8.67
C ALA A 72 10.51 -29.92 9.64
N ARG A 73 10.43 -28.67 10.12
CA ARG A 73 9.33 -28.15 10.96
C ARG A 73 8.26 -27.44 10.14
N GLY A 74 8.42 -27.37 8.82
CA GLY A 74 7.51 -26.71 7.90
C GLY A 74 7.67 -25.18 7.85
N GLN A 75 8.82 -24.66 8.28
CA GLN A 75 9.12 -23.22 8.24
C GLN A 75 9.78 -22.87 6.90
N LEU A 76 9.38 -21.76 6.27
CA LEU A 76 9.92 -21.33 4.99
C LEU A 76 11.35 -20.85 5.16
N VAL A 77 12.34 -21.55 4.61
CA VAL A 77 13.77 -21.19 4.69
C VAL A 77 14.30 -20.54 3.42
N HIS A 78 13.62 -20.72 2.29
CA HIS A 78 14.00 -20.10 1.02
C HIS A 78 12.79 -19.75 0.17
N TYR A 79 12.76 -18.53 -0.35
CA TYR A 79 11.82 -18.06 -1.35
C TYR A 79 12.59 -17.62 -2.59
N THR A 80 12.19 -18.11 -3.76
CA THR A 80 12.73 -17.64 -5.05
C THR A 80 11.59 -17.15 -5.92
N ASP A 81 11.65 -15.90 -6.36
CA ASP A 81 10.66 -15.35 -7.28
C ASP A 81 10.86 -15.83 -8.72
N CYS A 82 9.90 -15.50 -9.59
CA CYS A 82 9.92 -15.87 -11.01
C CYS A 82 10.99 -15.17 -11.85
N SER A 83 11.75 -14.24 -11.27
CA SER A 83 12.94 -13.65 -11.87
C SER A 83 14.24 -14.29 -11.34
N GLY A 84 14.14 -15.32 -10.49
CA GLY A 84 15.28 -16.02 -9.90
C GLY A 84 15.92 -15.28 -8.73
N ARG A 85 15.25 -14.28 -8.14
CA ARG A 85 15.77 -13.56 -6.97
C ARG A 85 15.33 -14.27 -5.70
N ALA A 86 16.29 -14.50 -4.82
CA ALA A 86 16.13 -15.34 -3.64
C ALA A 86 16.09 -14.53 -2.35
N THR A 87 15.30 -14.98 -1.38
CA THR A 87 15.32 -14.50 0.01
C THR A 87 15.41 -15.71 0.94
N GLY A 88 16.36 -15.68 1.87
CA GLY A 88 16.57 -16.72 2.88
C GLY A 88 16.01 -16.32 4.25
N TYR A 89 15.58 -17.31 5.02
CA TYR A 89 15.03 -17.13 6.36
C TYR A 89 15.64 -18.16 7.32
N GLU A 90 15.92 -17.74 8.55
CA GLU A 90 16.43 -18.60 9.62
C GLU A 90 15.55 -18.49 10.86
N TYR A 91 15.44 -19.59 11.61
CA TYR A 91 14.60 -19.68 12.80
C TYR A 91 15.37 -20.28 13.97
N ASP A 92 15.00 -19.90 15.20
CA ASP A 92 15.49 -20.56 16.41
C ASP A 92 14.74 -21.88 16.72
N GLU A 93 15.05 -22.51 17.86
CA GLU A 93 14.41 -23.76 18.30
C GLU A 93 12.93 -23.58 18.68
N ASP A 94 12.54 -22.38 19.11
CA ASP A 94 11.16 -22.02 19.45
C ASP A 94 10.34 -21.62 18.22
N GLY A 95 10.98 -21.55 17.04
CA GLY A 95 10.38 -21.23 15.77
C GLY A 95 10.27 -19.73 15.47
N ASN A 96 10.96 -18.87 16.23
CA ASN A 96 11.00 -17.44 15.95
C ASN A 96 11.97 -17.12 14.80
N LEU A 97 11.62 -16.17 13.93
CA LEU A 97 12.43 -15.77 12.78
C LEU A 97 13.66 -14.96 13.23
N THR A 98 14.86 -15.53 13.17
CA THR A 98 16.09 -14.92 13.67
C THR A 98 16.92 -14.22 12.60
N ALA A 99 16.73 -14.56 11.32
CA ALA A 99 17.42 -13.87 10.24
C ALA A 99 16.62 -13.81 8.94
N VAL A 100 16.79 -12.73 8.18
CA VAL A 100 16.30 -12.59 6.81
C VAL A 100 17.45 -12.12 5.93
N THR A 101 17.75 -12.86 4.87
CA THR A 101 18.83 -12.55 3.91
C THR A 101 18.23 -12.22 2.55
N ASP A 102 18.46 -11.00 2.05
CA ASP A 102 17.95 -10.57 0.74
C ASP A 102 18.76 -11.13 -0.46
N ALA A 103 18.32 -10.86 -1.68
CA ALA A 103 18.97 -11.36 -2.91
C ALA A 103 20.35 -10.75 -3.19
N GLU A 104 20.76 -9.73 -2.43
CA GLU A 104 22.11 -9.16 -2.43
C GLU A 104 23.00 -9.74 -1.31
N GLY A 105 22.45 -10.65 -0.48
CA GLY A 105 23.15 -11.29 0.62
C GLY A 105 23.20 -10.44 1.91
N LYS A 106 22.37 -9.39 2.02
CA LYS A 106 22.30 -8.59 3.25
C LYS A 106 21.37 -9.25 4.25
N THR A 107 21.87 -9.47 5.46
CA THR A 107 21.14 -10.19 6.51
C THR A 107 20.71 -9.26 7.64
N VAL A 108 19.42 -9.24 7.95
CA VAL A 108 18.87 -8.62 9.16
C VAL A 108 18.68 -9.70 10.22
N HIS A 109 19.17 -9.46 11.44
CA HIS A 109 19.02 -10.40 12.55
C HIS A 109 18.01 -9.90 13.58
N ILE A 110 17.23 -10.81 14.14
CA ILE A 110 16.22 -10.53 15.17
C ILE A 110 16.54 -11.40 16.38
N SER A 111 16.60 -10.79 17.56
CA SER A 111 16.68 -11.52 18.83
C SER A 111 15.36 -11.42 19.58
N TYR A 112 15.07 -12.42 20.40
CA TYR A 112 13.83 -12.54 21.14
C TYR A 112 14.10 -12.68 22.63
N ASN A 113 13.19 -12.17 23.44
CA ASN A 113 13.17 -12.47 24.87
C ASN A 113 12.58 -13.87 25.10
N ARG A 114 12.62 -14.35 26.36
CA ARG A 114 12.09 -15.66 26.78
C ARG A 114 10.59 -15.91 26.51
N LEU A 115 9.84 -14.88 26.13
CA LEU A 115 8.41 -14.97 25.81
C LEU A 115 8.18 -14.96 24.28
N GLY A 116 9.23 -15.06 23.47
CA GLY A 116 9.13 -15.01 22.01
C GLY A 116 8.82 -13.62 21.47
N GLN A 117 9.08 -12.55 22.24
CA GLN A 117 8.86 -11.19 21.78
C GLN A 117 10.17 -10.57 21.27
N PRO A 118 10.18 -9.88 20.12
CA PRO A 118 11.39 -9.25 19.60
C PRO A 118 12.03 -8.33 20.64
N GLU A 119 13.31 -8.50 20.91
CA GLU A 119 14.08 -7.65 21.83
C GLU A 119 15.00 -6.72 21.04
N THR A 120 15.66 -7.22 19.99
CA THR A 120 16.53 -6.41 19.14
C THR A 120 16.38 -6.76 17.67
N VAL A 121 16.56 -5.76 16.80
CA VAL A 121 16.73 -5.96 15.35
C VAL A 121 18.04 -5.31 14.93
N SER A 122 18.94 -6.10 14.35
CA SER A 122 20.29 -5.70 13.98
C SER A 122 20.44 -5.71 12.47
N HIS A 123 20.84 -4.57 11.91
CA HIS A 123 21.17 -4.42 10.50
C HIS A 123 22.69 -4.50 10.29
N PRO A 124 23.18 -5.00 9.14
CA PRO A 124 24.61 -5.11 8.87
C PRO A 124 25.34 -3.79 9.06
N GLY A 125 26.41 -3.80 9.89
CA GLY A 125 27.26 -2.63 10.12
C GLY A 125 26.61 -1.48 10.90
N LYS A 126 25.50 -1.72 11.60
CA LYS A 126 24.73 -0.68 12.31
C LYS A 126 24.50 -0.97 13.79
N GLN A 127 24.03 0.05 14.49
CA GLN A 127 23.35 -0.09 15.78
C GLN A 127 22.02 -0.84 15.59
N GLN A 128 21.49 -1.39 16.69
CA GLN A 128 20.28 -2.20 16.71
C GLN A 128 19.07 -1.39 17.17
N ASP A 129 17.89 -1.69 16.61
CA ASP A 129 16.62 -1.38 17.24
C ASP A 129 16.49 -2.21 18.52
N ARG A 130 15.85 -1.66 19.55
CA ARG A 130 15.52 -2.37 20.79
C ARG A 130 14.08 -2.13 21.19
N TYR A 131 13.38 -3.21 21.50
CA TYR A 131 12.00 -3.20 21.94
C TYR A 131 11.93 -3.63 23.41
N THR A 132 10.99 -3.08 24.16
CA THR A 132 10.71 -3.45 25.53
C THR A 132 9.22 -3.64 25.69
N TRP A 133 8.84 -4.70 26.40
CA TRP A 133 7.45 -5.11 26.57
C TRP A 133 7.10 -5.01 28.05
N ASN A 134 5.87 -4.62 28.36
CA ASN A 134 5.36 -4.66 29.73
C ASN A 134 4.95 -6.09 30.13
N ALA A 135 4.51 -6.26 31.39
CA ALA A 135 4.10 -7.57 31.91
C ALA A 135 2.86 -8.18 31.22
N LEU A 136 2.07 -7.39 30.49
CA LEU A 136 0.95 -7.86 29.68
C LEU A 136 1.39 -8.28 28.25
N GLY A 137 2.69 -8.17 27.95
CA GLY A 137 3.23 -8.43 26.61
C GLY A 137 2.96 -7.31 25.60
N LEU A 138 2.60 -6.10 26.05
CA LEU A 138 2.37 -4.94 25.19
C LEU A 138 3.65 -4.09 25.08
N LEU A 139 3.94 -3.56 23.90
CA LEU A 139 5.14 -2.74 23.63
C LEU A 139 5.14 -1.51 24.52
N SER A 140 6.12 -1.36 25.41
CA SER A 140 6.23 -0.22 26.32
C SER A 140 7.30 0.79 25.91
N SER A 141 8.31 0.35 25.16
CA SER A 141 9.37 1.22 24.64
C SER A 141 9.97 0.67 23.36
N HIS A 142 10.31 1.55 22.42
CA HIS A 142 11.08 1.24 21.22
C HIS A 142 12.19 2.27 21.12
N ARG A 143 13.43 1.79 21.21
CA ARG A 143 14.62 2.58 20.89
C ARG A 143 15.04 2.25 19.47
N ARG A 144 15.04 3.24 18.59
CA ARG A 144 15.50 3.09 17.22
C ARG A 144 17.01 2.88 17.14
N LEU A 145 17.48 2.35 16.01
CA LEU A 145 18.90 2.26 15.66
C LEU A 145 19.65 3.61 15.75
N THR A 146 18.94 4.73 15.71
CA THR A 146 19.49 6.08 15.87
C THR A 146 19.58 6.58 17.31
N GLY A 147 19.01 5.83 18.25
CA GLY A 147 18.94 6.18 19.66
C GLY A 147 17.66 6.92 20.06
N SER A 148 16.83 7.35 19.10
CA SER A 148 15.48 7.90 19.34
C SER A 148 14.63 6.90 20.12
N ILE A 149 13.76 7.38 21.02
CA ILE A 149 12.93 6.50 21.87
C ILE A 149 11.47 6.93 21.76
N GLN A 150 10.60 5.95 21.53
CA GLN A 150 9.16 6.05 21.72
C GLN A 150 8.73 5.22 22.93
N SER A 151 7.61 5.58 23.56
CA SER A 151 7.06 4.81 24.67
C SER A 151 5.55 4.81 24.69
N TRP A 152 4.98 3.74 25.25
CA TRP A 152 3.54 3.54 25.37
C TRP A 152 3.16 3.13 26.78
N GLN A 153 2.00 3.59 27.23
CA GLN A 153 1.38 3.21 28.49
C GLN A 153 -0.02 2.68 28.25
N TYR A 154 -0.45 1.76 29.10
CA TYR A 154 -1.72 1.06 28.95
C TYR A 154 -2.48 1.02 30.28
N THR A 155 -3.80 0.91 30.18
CA THR A 155 -4.63 0.50 31.32
C THR A 155 -4.34 -0.96 31.70
N PRO A 156 -4.76 -1.42 32.89
CA PRO A 156 -4.69 -2.84 33.26
C PRO A 156 -5.47 -3.78 32.32
N ARG A 157 -6.45 -3.26 31.54
CA ARG A 157 -7.17 -4.00 30.50
C ARG A 157 -6.46 -3.99 29.14
N GLY A 158 -5.27 -3.38 29.04
CA GLY A 158 -4.48 -3.31 27.81
C GLY A 158 -4.87 -2.18 26.84
N LEU A 159 -5.77 -1.27 27.22
CA LEU A 159 -6.11 -0.11 26.39
C LEU A 159 -5.00 0.95 26.43
N LEU A 160 -4.54 1.44 25.28
CA LEU A 160 -3.47 2.43 25.15
C LEU A 160 -3.89 3.79 25.75
N THR A 161 -3.18 4.31 26.75
CA THR A 161 -3.53 5.58 27.41
C THR A 161 -2.61 6.74 27.04
N LEU A 162 -1.35 6.43 26.74
CA LEU A 162 -0.34 7.43 26.37
C LEU A 162 0.62 6.82 25.35
N HIS A 163 0.91 7.59 24.32
CA HIS A 163 2.04 7.38 23.43
C HIS A 163 2.90 8.64 23.46
N THR A 164 4.17 8.48 23.79
CA THR A 164 5.16 9.56 23.73
C THR A 164 6.09 9.27 22.57
N ASP A 165 6.10 10.17 21.59
CA ASP A 165 6.97 10.06 20.43
C ASP A 165 8.42 10.49 20.71
N GLU A 166 9.26 10.40 19.69
CA GLU A 166 10.69 10.70 19.75
C GLU A 166 10.97 12.19 20.03
N GLY A 167 10.01 13.07 19.69
CA GLY A 167 9.98 14.49 20.01
C GLY A 167 9.44 14.81 21.40
N LYS A 168 9.15 13.78 22.22
CA LYS A 168 8.48 13.88 23.52
C LYS A 168 7.07 14.47 23.46
N ARG A 169 6.44 14.46 22.28
CA ARG A 169 5.05 14.87 22.13
C ARG A 169 4.16 13.71 22.56
N GLU A 170 3.06 14.03 23.20
CA GLU A 170 2.20 13.04 23.83
C GLU A 170 0.86 12.96 23.11
N THR A 171 0.46 11.74 22.77
CA THR A 171 -0.93 11.44 22.39
C THR A 171 -1.57 10.67 23.53
N ARG A 172 -2.73 11.13 24.01
CA ARG A 172 -3.43 10.56 25.16
C ARG A 172 -4.85 10.17 24.79
N TRP A 173 -5.23 8.96 25.18
CA TRP A 173 -6.57 8.43 24.99
C TRP A 173 -7.28 8.34 26.34
N HIS A 174 -8.54 8.78 26.35
CA HIS A 174 -9.42 8.59 27.49
C HIS A 174 -10.60 7.75 27.05
N TYR A 175 -10.98 6.81 27.90
CA TYR A 175 -12.02 5.83 27.60
C TYR A 175 -13.23 6.04 28.51
N THR A 176 -14.40 5.67 28.01
CA THR A 176 -15.59 5.44 28.85
C THR A 176 -15.37 4.21 29.75
N ALA A 177 -16.28 3.96 30.70
CA ALA A 177 -16.18 2.80 31.59
C ALA A 177 -16.28 1.45 30.83
N GLU A 178 -17.00 1.48 29.70
CA GLU A 178 -17.21 0.38 28.76
C GLU A 178 -15.98 0.15 27.86
N GLY A 179 -15.03 1.09 27.82
CA GLY A 179 -13.78 0.98 27.06
C GLY A 179 -13.82 1.63 25.67
N TRP A 180 -14.83 2.45 25.36
CA TRP A 180 -14.87 3.22 24.10
C TRP A 180 -14.06 4.51 24.23
N ILE A 181 -13.41 4.95 23.15
CA ILE A 181 -12.60 6.17 23.19
C ILE A 181 -13.53 7.39 23.37
N ALA A 182 -13.53 8.01 24.54
CA ALA A 182 -14.32 9.20 24.82
C ALA A 182 -13.63 10.47 24.28
N SER A 183 -12.29 10.52 24.37
CA SER A 183 -11.50 11.63 23.86
C SER A 183 -10.08 11.23 23.51
N LEU A 184 -9.47 12.01 22.62
CA LEU A 184 -8.10 11.86 22.17
C LEU A 184 -7.43 13.23 22.11
N SER A 185 -6.38 13.46 22.89
CA SER A 185 -5.51 14.64 22.72
C SER A 185 -4.23 14.24 22.01
N ASN A 186 -3.80 14.96 21.00
CA ASN A 186 -2.55 14.68 20.29
C ASN A 186 -1.38 15.54 20.82
N GLY A 187 -0.21 15.37 20.19
CA GLY A 187 1.03 16.02 20.59
C GLY A 187 1.07 17.55 20.55
N ASN A 188 0.09 18.22 19.91
CA ASN A 188 -0.02 19.67 19.90
C ASN A 188 -1.17 20.19 20.79
N GLY A 189 -1.74 19.33 21.63
CA GLY A 189 -2.85 19.66 22.53
C GLY A 189 -4.23 19.68 21.86
N ALA A 190 -4.30 19.42 20.55
CA ALA A 190 -5.57 19.32 19.84
C ALA A 190 -6.38 18.13 20.34
N LEU A 191 -7.66 18.38 20.63
CA LEU A 191 -8.54 17.46 21.35
C LEU A 191 -9.73 17.06 20.50
N TYR A 192 -9.87 15.76 20.29
CA TYR A 192 -11.05 15.11 19.75
C TYR A 192 -11.95 14.62 20.88
N ARG A 193 -13.26 14.70 20.68
CA ARG A 193 -14.26 14.08 21.56
C ARG A 193 -15.20 13.23 20.74
N PHE A 194 -15.62 12.10 21.31
CA PHE A 194 -16.50 11.15 20.63
C PHE A 194 -17.69 10.79 21.51
N SER A 195 -18.84 10.59 20.88
CA SER A 195 -20.03 10.04 21.53
C SER A 195 -20.40 8.72 20.88
N HIS A 196 -20.98 7.83 21.67
CA HIS A 196 -21.38 6.50 21.23
C HIS A 196 -22.84 6.23 21.63
N ASP A 197 -23.51 5.33 20.93
CA ASP A 197 -24.76 4.73 21.40
C ASP A 197 -24.50 3.62 22.44
N ALA A 198 -25.56 2.97 22.92
CA ALA A 198 -25.48 1.90 23.91
C ALA A 198 -24.75 0.64 23.42
N ASP A 199 -24.61 0.46 22.10
CA ASP A 199 -23.88 -0.64 21.48
C ASP A 199 -22.42 -0.26 21.18
N GLY A 200 -21.99 0.96 21.53
CA GLY A 200 -20.64 1.45 21.30
C GLY A 200 -20.38 1.97 19.89
N ARG A 201 -21.42 2.23 19.11
CA ARG A 201 -21.28 2.75 17.74
C ARG A 201 -21.14 4.26 17.79
N LEU A 202 -20.26 4.81 16.96
CA LEU A 202 -19.98 6.25 16.94
C LEU A 202 -21.21 7.05 16.49
N THR A 203 -21.71 7.93 17.37
CA THR A 203 -22.85 8.82 17.10
C THR A 203 -22.44 10.28 16.96
N GLY A 204 -21.20 10.63 17.31
CA GLY A 204 -20.69 11.97 17.11
C GLY A 204 -19.20 12.11 17.29
N GLU A 205 -18.61 13.07 16.60
CA GLU A 205 -17.23 13.51 16.75
C GLU A 205 -17.17 15.04 16.84
N GLN A 206 -16.38 15.56 17.78
CA GLN A 206 -15.94 16.94 17.78
C GLN A 206 -14.45 16.95 17.47
N ARG A 207 -14.07 17.69 16.44
CA ARG A 207 -12.69 17.85 16.00
C ARG A 207 -12.02 19.02 16.73
N PRO A 208 -10.68 19.09 16.73
CA PRO A 208 -9.94 20.14 17.42
C PRO A 208 -10.20 21.56 16.92
N ASP A 209 -10.61 21.71 15.65
CA ASP A 209 -11.02 22.98 15.07
C ASP A 209 -12.40 23.45 15.59
N GLY A 210 -13.14 22.58 16.28
CA GLY A 210 -14.49 22.83 16.76
C GLY A 210 -15.58 22.31 15.81
N LEU A 211 -15.23 21.72 14.65
CA LEU A 211 -16.18 21.08 13.76
C LEU A 211 -16.83 19.89 14.47
N ILE A 212 -18.16 19.85 14.47
CA ILE A 212 -18.93 18.76 15.05
C ILE A 212 -19.59 17.97 13.93
N ARG A 213 -19.48 16.64 13.98
CA ARG A 213 -20.28 15.74 13.14
C ARG A 213 -21.11 14.83 14.03
N MET A 214 -22.39 14.68 13.70
CA MET A 214 -23.32 13.79 14.37
C MET A 214 -23.89 12.79 13.37
N PHE A 215 -24.04 11.55 13.82
CA PHE A 215 -24.45 10.42 13.01
C PHE A 215 -25.76 9.85 13.56
N ALA A 216 -26.82 9.86 12.75
CA ALA A 216 -27.97 9.01 12.99
C ALA A 216 -27.74 7.68 12.29
N LEU A 217 -27.78 6.59 13.04
CA LEU A 217 -27.50 5.24 12.54
C LEU A 217 -28.81 4.46 12.32
N ASN A 218 -28.81 3.56 11.34
CA ASN A 218 -29.85 2.52 11.24
C ASN A 218 -29.56 1.34 12.18
N ALA A 219 -30.47 0.36 12.22
CA ALA A 219 -30.31 -0.84 13.06
C ALA A 219 -29.01 -1.63 12.76
N GLY A 220 -28.56 -1.62 11.51
CA GLY A 220 -27.30 -2.24 11.06
C GLY A 220 -26.04 -1.43 11.41
N GLY A 221 -26.17 -0.28 12.08
CA GLY A 221 -25.05 0.57 12.50
C GLY A 221 -24.51 1.51 11.43
N TYR A 222 -25.17 1.62 10.27
CA TYR A 222 -24.74 2.50 9.20
C TYR A 222 -25.33 3.90 9.33
N PRO A 223 -24.57 4.98 9.02
CA PRO A 223 -25.09 6.32 8.97
C PRO A 223 -26.21 6.46 7.92
N VAL A 224 -27.35 7.00 8.35
CA VAL A 224 -28.46 7.43 7.47
C VAL A 224 -28.58 8.95 7.41
N ILE A 225 -28.09 9.65 8.44
CA ILE A 225 -27.94 11.11 8.45
C ILE A 225 -26.57 11.44 9.01
N ILE A 226 -25.84 12.29 8.31
CA ILE A 226 -24.61 12.92 8.78
C ILE A 226 -24.89 14.41 8.87
N GLN A 227 -24.93 14.96 10.08
CA GLN A 227 -25.01 16.38 10.30
C GLN A 227 -23.60 16.91 10.61
N THR A 228 -23.16 17.91 9.87
CA THR A 228 -21.90 18.61 10.10
C THR A 228 -22.19 20.05 10.51
N GLN A 229 -21.76 20.43 11.70
CA GLN A 229 -21.80 21.81 12.18
C GLN A 229 -20.39 22.42 12.07
N GLY A 230 -20.30 23.50 11.30
CA GLY A 230 -19.12 24.32 11.14
C GLY A 230 -18.82 25.12 12.40
N THR A 231 -17.59 25.61 12.48
CA THR A 231 -17.06 26.39 13.61
C THR A 231 -17.75 27.74 13.77
N GLU A 232 -18.30 28.28 12.67
CA GLU A 232 -19.07 29.53 12.63
C GLU A 232 -20.60 29.30 12.71
N GLY A 233 -21.03 28.09 13.07
CA GLY A 233 -22.45 27.76 13.31
C GLY A 233 -23.24 27.29 12.09
N GLY A 234 -22.66 27.31 10.88
CA GLY A 234 -23.31 26.74 9.69
C GLY A 234 -23.54 25.24 9.82
N VAL A 235 -24.70 24.74 9.39
CA VAL A 235 -25.05 23.31 9.48
C VAL A 235 -25.30 22.75 8.09
N ARG A 236 -24.68 21.60 7.78
CA ARG A 236 -24.92 20.82 6.57
C ARG A 236 -25.39 19.44 6.94
N ASN A 237 -26.46 18.98 6.30
CA ASN A 237 -26.94 17.61 6.42
C ASN A 237 -26.63 16.83 5.14
N GLU A 238 -26.26 15.57 5.32
CA GLU A 238 -26.19 14.56 4.27
C GLU A 238 -27.07 13.38 4.67
N LYS A 239 -27.97 12.95 3.77
CA LYS A 239 -28.78 11.74 3.97
C LYS A 239 -28.22 10.61 3.13
N GLN A 240 -28.13 9.41 3.69
CA GLN A 240 -27.60 8.25 3.02
C GLN A 240 -28.61 7.10 2.99
N GLN A 241 -28.68 6.41 1.86
CA GLN A 241 -29.45 5.18 1.69
C GLN A 241 -28.51 4.06 1.31
N ARG A 242 -28.71 2.89 1.93
CA ARG A 242 -27.87 1.70 1.73
C ARG A 242 -28.76 0.49 1.46
N ASP A 243 -28.20 -0.49 0.78
CA ASP A 243 -28.85 -1.80 0.67
C ASP A 243 -28.61 -2.67 1.91
N VAL A 244 -29.14 -3.89 1.87
CA VAL A 244 -29.03 -4.87 2.97
C VAL A 244 -27.60 -5.35 3.23
N LEU A 245 -26.67 -5.15 2.30
CA LEU A 245 -25.24 -5.45 2.45
C LEU A 245 -24.44 -4.23 2.95
N GLY A 246 -25.10 -3.10 3.18
CA GLY A 246 -24.48 -1.86 3.64
C GLY A 246 -23.86 -1.00 2.52
N ARG A 247 -24.01 -1.38 1.25
CA ARG A 247 -23.47 -0.62 0.11
C ARG A 247 -24.27 0.66 -0.08
N LEU A 248 -23.60 1.79 -0.35
CA LEU A 248 -24.23 3.10 -0.47
C LEU A 248 -24.98 3.20 -1.80
N LEU A 249 -26.31 3.29 -1.79
CA LEU A 249 -27.12 3.44 -3.01
C LEU A 249 -27.33 4.90 -3.38
N ARG A 250 -27.42 5.79 -2.38
CA ARG A 250 -27.73 7.19 -2.56
C ARG A 250 -27.15 8.05 -1.45
N SER A 251 -26.64 9.23 -1.80
CA SER A 251 -26.26 10.30 -0.87
C SER A 251 -26.90 11.61 -1.34
N ASP A 252 -27.68 12.25 -0.47
CA ASP A 252 -28.35 13.52 -0.73
C ASP A 252 -27.74 14.61 0.13
N THR A 253 -27.45 15.74 -0.50
CA THR A 253 -27.01 16.98 0.16
C THR A 253 -27.92 18.12 -0.27
N GLN A 254 -27.74 19.31 0.32
CA GLN A 254 -28.46 20.51 -0.13
C GLN A 254 -28.25 20.82 -1.62
N HIS A 255 -27.06 20.52 -2.16
CA HIS A 255 -26.64 20.96 -3.50
C HIS A 255 -26.69 19.85 -4.56
N SER A 256 -26.77 18.59 -4.16
CA SER A 256 -26.79 17.47 -5.12
C SER A 256 -27.24 16.16 -4.50
N THR A 257 -27.73 15.27 -5.36
CA THR A 257 -27.91 13.85 -5.12
C THR A 257 -26.84 13.06 -5.88
N ARG A 258 -26.23 12.08 -5.22
CA ARG A 258 -25.36 11.07 -5.83
C ARG A 258 -26.02 9.71 -5.73
N THR A 259 -26.06 8.96 -6.82
CA THR A 259 -26.54 7.56 -6.82
C THR A 259 -25.45 6.63 -7.29
N PHE A 260 -25.47 5.40 -6.77
CA PHE A 260 -24.48 4.37 -7.04
C PHE A 260 -25.18 3.07 -7.44
N SER A 261 -24.69 2.46 -8.52
CA SER A 261 -25.14 1.14 -8.94
C SER A 261 -24.02 0.13 -8.78
N TYR A 262 -24.39 -1.12 -8.50
CA TYR A 262 -23.45 -2.21 -8.28
C TYR A 262 -23.80 -3.43 -9.11
N ASN A 263 -22.79 -4.18 -9.55
CA ASN A 263 -23.00 -5.52 -10.09
C ASN A 263 -23.12 -6.56 -8.97
N ARG A 264 -23.19 -7.84 -9.33
CA ARG A 264 -23.28 -8.98 -8.39
C ARG A 264 -21.96 -9.31 -7.69
N LEU A 265 -20.86 -8.71 -8.11
CA LEU A 265 -19.54 -8.80 -7.50
C LEU A 265 -19.28 -7.65 -6.50
N ASP A 266 -20.31 -6.88 -6.14
CA ASP A 266 -20.23 -5.71 -5.27
C ASP A 266 -19.35 -4.57 -5.84
N GLN A 267 -19.12 -4.57 -7.15
CA GLN A 267 -18.34 -3.54 -7.84
C GLN A 267 -19.26 -2.42 -8.30
N ILE A 268 -18.81 -1.17 -8.14
CA ILE A 268 -19.56 0.00 -8.61
C ILE A 268 -19.59 -0.02 -10.14
N THR A 269 -20.76 -0.07 -10.75
CA THR A 269 -20.93 0.00 -12.22
C THR A 269 -21.27 1.38 -12.71
N GLU A 270 -21.79 2.24 -11.83
CA GLU A 270 -22.20 3.59 -12.20
C GLU A 270 -22.25 4.51 -10.98
N VAL A 271 -21.81 5.74 -11.16
CA VAL A 271 -22.04 6.87 -10.25
C VAL A 271 -22.68 8.00 -11.04
N THR A 272 -23.82 8.50 -10.56
CA THR A 272 -24.49 9.66 -11.15
C THR A 272 -24.56 10.80 -10.14
N LEU A 273 -24.13 11.99 -10.53
CA LEU A 273 -24.31 13.25 -9.83
C LEU A 273 -25.47 14.01 -10.47
N THR A 274 -26.48 14.35 -9.67
CA THR A 274 -27.60 15.20 -10.07
C THR A 274 -27.62 16.43 -9.16
N PRO A 275 -27.25 17.61 -9.66
CA PRO A 275 -27.37 18.87 -8.92
C PRO A 275 -28.82 19.16 -8.50
N THR A 276 -28.99 19.88 -7.40
CA THR A 276 -30.25 20.58 -7.10
C THR A 276 -30.24 21.96 -7.76
N GLU A 277 -31.39 22.62 -7.88
CA GLU A 277 -31.47 24.00 -8.40
C GLU A 277 -30.52 24.96 -7.65
N GLU A 278 -30.38 24.78 -6.34
CA GLU A 278 -29.44 25.56 -5.53
C GLU A 278 -27.98 25.22 -5.83
N GLY A 279 -27.66 23.94 -6.05
CA GLY A 279 -26.33 23.50 -6.46
C GLY A 279 -25.90 24.07 -7.81
N GLU A 280 -26.81 24.11 -8.78
CA GLU A 280 -26.57 24.73 -10.09
C GLU A 280 -26.36 26.25 -9.95
N ARG A 281 -27.25 26.92 -9.20
CA ARG A 281 -27.25 28.38 -9.09
C ARG A 281 -26.08 28.94 -8.27
N LEU A 282 -25.75 28.32 -7.14
CA LEU A 282 -24.72 28.84 -6.21
C LEU A 282 -23.32 28.32 -6.49
N HIS A 283 -23.21 27.10 -7.00
CA HIS A 283 -21.92 26.40 -7.13
C HIS A 283 -21.63 25.97 -8.57
N HIS A 284 -22.47 26.35 -9.53
CA HIS A 284 -22.32 26.01 -10.94
C HIS A 284 -22.14 24.50 -11.17
N MET A 285 -22.78 23.68 -10.32
CA MET A 285 -22.71 22.23 -10.44
C MET A 285 -23.38 21.78 -11.74
N GLN A 286 -22.78 20.78 -12.38
CA GLN A 286 -23.32 20.15 -13.58
C GLN A 286 -23.65 18.69 -13.30
N ALA A 287 -24.68 18.18 -13.96
CA ALA A 287 -24.97 16.76 -13.94
C ALA A 287 -23.82 15.98 -14.58
N ASP A 288 -23.42 14.90 -13.95
CA ASP A 288 -22.34 14.05 -14.44
C ASP A 288 -22.65 12.59 -14.15
N ARG A 289 -22.09 11.71 -14.97
CA ARG A 289 -22.28 10.27 -14.90
C ARG A 289 -21.02 9.56 -15.35
N VAL A 290 -20.53 8.69 -14.49
CA VAL A 290 -19.40 7.80 -14.77
C VAL A 290 -19.87 6.36 -14.70
N ARG A 291 -19.58 5.57 -15.74
CA ARG A 291 -19.85 4.13 -15.78
C ARG A 291 -18.54 3.34 -15.79
N PHE A 292 -18.54 2.20 -15.13
CA PHE A 292 -17.41 1.30 -15.00
C PHE A 292 -17.76 -0.03 -15.66
N ALA A 293 -16.86 -0.52 -16.51
CA ALA A 293 -16.95 -1.82 -17.14
C ALA A 293 -15.87 -2.75 -16.58
N TYR A 294 -16.21 -4.03 -16.43
CA TYR A 294 -15.33 -5.05 -15.89
C TYR A 294 -15.28 -6.26 -16.82
N ASP A 295 -14.16 -6.99 -16.82
CA ASP A 295 -14.08 -8.33 -17.42
C ASP A 295 -14.75 -9.38 -16.52
N ARG A 296 -14.83 -10.63 -16.98
CA ARG A 296 -15.51 -11.70 -16.23
C ARG A 296 -14.78 -12.08 -14.95
N SER A 297 -13.48 -11.76 -14.86
CA SER A 297 -12.68 -11.94 -13.64
C SER A 297 -12.79 -10.76 -12.68
N GLY A 298 -13.55 -9.72 -13.03
CA GLY A 298 -13.77 -8.54 -12.21
C GLY A 298 -12.71 -7.45 -12.36
N TRP A 299 -11.82 -7.48 -13.36
CA TRP A 299 -10.88 -6.39 -13.58
C TRP A 299 -11.54 -5.25 -14.35
N LEU A 300 -11.26 -4.00 -13.94
CA LEU A 300 -11.76 -2.81 -14.63
C LEU A 300 -11.17 -2.74 -16.05
N THR A 301 -12.06 -2.68 -17.05
CA THR A 301 -11.73 -2.61 -18.48
C THR A 301 -12.04 -1.25 -19.10
N ALA A 302 -12.97 -0.48 -18.52
CA ALA A 302 -13.22 0.87 -18.98
C ALA A 302 -13.89 1.76 -17.92
N GLU A 303 -13.60 3.05 -18.03
CA GLU A 303 -14.31 4.13 -17.36
C GLU A 303 -14.90 5.04 -18.44
N HIS A 304 -16.21 5.25 -18.39
CA HIS A 304 -16.93 6.07 -19.36
C HIS A 304 -17.50 7.30 -18.68
N SER A 305 -17.04 8.48 -19.07
CA SER A 305 -17.62 9.76 -18.63
C SER A 305 -18.18 10.53 -19.82
N VAL A 306 -18.80 11.68 -19.54
CA VAL A 306 -19.26 12.62 -20.57
C VAL A 306 -18.10 13.25 -21.36
N HIS A 307 -16.86 13.16 -20.85
CA HIS A 307 -15.66 13.73 -21.46
C HIS A 307 -14.82 12.69 -22.23
N GLY A 308 -15.36 11.50 -22.45
CA GLY A 308 -14.69 10.41 -23.16
C GLY A 308 -14.51 9.19 -22.29
N SER A 309 -13.67 8.26 -22.72
CA SER A 309 -13.46 7.00 -21.99
C SER A 309 -11.99 6.68 -21.83
N ILE A 310 -11.66 6.10 -20.69
CA ILE A 310 -10.37 5.44 -20.47
C ILE A 310 -10.63 3.94 -20.59
N LYS A 311 -9.84 3.23 -21.41
CA LYS A 311 -9.96 1.78 -21.58
C LYS A 311 -8.66 1.09 -21.19
N TYR A 312 -8.78 -0.08 -20.59
CA TYR A 312 -7.66 -0.86 -20.08
C TYR A 312 -7.62 -2.24 -20.75
N ARG A 313 -6.46 -2.59 -21.30
CA ARG A 313 -6.10 -3.98 -21.61
C ARG A 313 -5.07 -4.46 -20.58
N ARG A 314 -5.23 -5.69 -20.13
CA ARG A 314 -4.36 -6.30 -19.12
C ARG A 314 -3.76 -7.60 -19.62
N ASP A 315 -2.56 -7.93 -19.13
CA ASP A 315 -1.99 -9.27 -19.30
C ASP A 315 -2.66 -10.28 -18.35
N ALA A 316 -2.24 -11.55 -18.43
CA ALA A 316 -2.82 -12.61 -17.61
C ALA A 316 -2.55 -12.48 -16.09
N LEU A 317 -1.71 -11.53 -15.66
CA LEU A 317 -1.44 -11.24 -14.23
C LEU A 317 -2.16 -9.98 -13.74
N GLY A 318 -2.88 -9.27 -14.62
CA GLY A 318 -3.63 -8.07 -14.27
C GLY A 318 -2.87 -6.78 -14.49
N ASN A 319 -1.65 -6.85 -15.03
CA ASN A 319 -0.86 -5.67 -15.32
C ASN A 319 -1.47 -4.92 -16.51
N PRO A 320 -1.74 -3.60 -16.41
CA PRO A 320 -2.28 -2.82 -17.52
C PRO A 320 -1.22 -2.66 -18.61
N THR A 321 -1.37 -3.40 -19.72
CA THR A 321 -0.45 -3.40 -20.86
C THR A 321 -0.77 -2.33 -21.89
N ASP A 322 -2.02 -1.85 -21.92
CA ASP A 322 -2.46 -0.80 -22.82
C ASP A 322 -3.59 0.02 -22.18
N ILE A 323 -3.44 1.34 -22.19
CA ILE A 323 -4.43 2.29 -21.68
C ILE A 323 -4.80 3.22 -22.82
N THR A 324 -6.02 3.11 -23.34
CA THR A 324 -6.56 4.06 -24.32
C THR A 324 -7.10 5.28 -23.56
N LEU A 325 -6.54 6.45 -23.83
CA LEU A 325 -6.94 7.73 -23.27
C LEU A 325 -8.19 8.29 -23.97
N PRO A 326 -8.87 9.30 -23.39
CA PRO A 326 -10.10 9.85 -23.94
C PRO A 326 -9.96 10.43 -25.35
N ASP A 327 -8.76 10.86 -25.73
CA ASP A 327 -8.41 11.39 -27.05
C ASP A 327 -7.99 10.30 -28.05
N GLY A 328 -7.98 9.04 -27.64
CA GLY A 328 -7.60 7.88 -28.46
C GLY A 328 -6.12 7.52 -28.41
N GLN A 329 -5.27 8.28 -27.70
CA GLN A 329 -3.86 7.92 -27.53
C GLN A 329 -3.73 6.65 -26.68
N HIS A 330 -2.71 5.85 -26.97
CA HIS A 330 -2.41 4.60 -26.29
C HIS A 330 -1.17 4.75 -25.42
N LEU A 331 -1.35 4.65 -24.10
CA LEU A 331 -0.26 4.49 -23.15
C LEU A 331 -0.05 3.00 -22.88
N SER A 332 0.99 2.41 -23.48
CA SER A 332 1.27 0.97 -23.40
C SER A 332 2.43 0.68 -22.45
N HIS A 333 2.38 -0.49 -21.79
CA HIS A 333 3.40 -0.95 -20.85
C HIS A 333 3.87 -2.37 -21.17
N LEU A 334 5.17 -2.59 -21.03
CA LEU A 334 5.78 -3.92 -21.06
C LEU A 334 6.26 -4.29 -19.65
N TYR A 335 5.99 -5.53 -19.24
CA TYR A 335 6.38 -6.07 -17.94
C TYR A 335 7.20 -7.35 -18.11
N TYR A 336 8.20 -7.58 -17.26
CA TYR A 336 8.91 -8.87 -17.21
C TYR A 336 8.36 -9.77 -16.09
N GLY A 337 8.95 -10.95 -15.91
CA GLY A 337 8.50 -12.05 -15.03
C GLY A 337 7.79 -11.63 -13.75
N SER A 338 8.47 -10.92 -12.84
CA SER A 338 7.91 -10.52 -11.54
C SER A 338 6.94 -9.34 -11.55
N GLY A 339 6.43 -8.92 -12.71
CA GLY A 339 5.43 -7.85 -12.84
C GLY A 339 6.03 -6.44 -12.79
N HIS A 340 7.35 -6.31 -12.88
CA HIS A 340 7.99 -5.00 -12.94
C HIS A 340 7.95 -4.42 -14.35
N LEU A 341 7.66 -3.12 -14.41
CA LEU A 341 7.65 -2.33 -15.64
C LEU A 341 9.05 -2.30 -16.26
N LEU A 342 9.12 -2.70 -17.53
CA LEU A 342 10.29 -2.74 -18.40
C LEU A 342 10.28 -1.60 -19.41
N GLN A 343 9.09 -1.20 -19.89
CA GLN A 343 8.95 -0.13 -20.87
C GLN A 343 7.59 0.57 -20.76
N THR A 344 7.56 1.86 -21.06
CA THR A 344 6.38 2.67 -21.30
C THR A 344 6.46 3.29 -22.69
N SER A 345 5.37 3.22 -23.45
CA SER A 345 5.24 3.81 -24.79
C SER A 345 3.97 4.65 -24.90
N LEU A 346 4.01 5.70 -25.71
CA LEU A 346 2.85 6.50 -26.12
C LEU A 346 2.68 6.36 -27.64
N ASP A 347 1.54 5.84 -28.08
CA ASP A 347 1.24 5.53 -29.49
C ASP A 347 2.35 4.72 -30.18
N GLY A 348 2.87 3.72 -29.47
CA GLY A 348 3.95 2.85 -29.93
C GLY A 348 5.36 3.49 -29.87
N ILE A 349 5.47 4.78 -29.57
CA ILE A 349 6.76 5.46 -29.38
C ILE A 349 7.24 5.21 -27.95
N THR A 350 8.39 4.56 -27.80
CA THR A 350 9.00 4.35 -26.49
C THR A 350 9.29 5.68 -25.80
N VAL A 351 8.69 5.88 -24.63
CA VAL A 351 8.90 7.04 -23.75
C VAL A 351 9.99 6.76 -22.73
N SER A 352 9.95 5.58 -22.13
CA SER A 352 10.92 5.14 -21.11
C SER A 352 11.11 3.64 -21.14
N GLU A 353 12.34 3.20 -20.97
CA GLU A 353 12.76 1.83 -20.65
C GLU A 353 13.37 1.81 -19.26
N TYR A 354 13.38 0.65 -18.61
CA TYR A 354 13.82 0.50 -17.22
C TYR A 354 14.68 -0.76 -17.04
N GLU A 355 15.82 -0.64 -16.36
CA GLU A 355 16.58 -1.80 -15.85
C GLU A 355 16.56 -1.83 -14.33
N ARG A 356 16.68 -3.03 -13.77
CA ARG A 356 16.58 -3.28 -12.33
C ARG A 356 17.68 -4.21 -11.82
N ASP A 357 18.09 -4.00 -10.57
CA ASP A 357 19.05 -4.87 -9.89
C ASP A 357 18.38 -6.14 -9.31
N SER A 358 19.15 -6.89 -8.51
CA SER A 358 18.70 -8.13 -7.87
C SER A 358 17.61 -7.95 -6.82
N LEU A 359 17.42 -6.73 -6.31
CA LEU A 359 16.33 -6.36 -5.41
C LEU A 359 15.18 -5.67 -6.15
N HIS A 360 15.17 -5.74 -7.49
CA HIS A 360 14.20 -5.12 -8.37
C HIS A 360 14.13 -3.58 -8.29
N ARG A 361 15.17 -2.94 -7.75
CA ARG A 361 15.25 -1.48 -7.70
C ARG A 361 15.69 -0.94 -9.06
N GLN A 362 15.15 0.21 -9.46
CA GLN A 362 15.46 0.79 -10.77
C GLN A 362 16.90 1.32 -10.79
N VAL A 363 17.77 0.72 -11.61
CA VAL A 363 19.16 1.18 -11.78
C VAL A 363 19.37 1.97 -13.06
N MET A 364 18.47 1.84 -14.03
CA MET A 364 18.48 2.64 -15.27
C MET A 364 17.06 3.02 -15.67
N ARG A 365 16.89 4.22 -16.22
CA ARG A 365 15.70 4.63 -16.94
C ARG A 365 16.04 5.50 -18.14
N THR A 366 15.45 5.24 -19.31
CA THR A 366 15.51 6.17 -20.45
C THR A 366 14.35 7.18 -20.39
N GLN A 367 14.56 8.41 -20.85
CA GLN A 367 13.51 9.38 -21.05
C GLN A 367 13.93 10.39 -22.13
N GLY A 368 13.33 10.30 -23.32
CA GLY A 368 13.74 11.11 -24.47
C GLY A 368 15.23 10.92 -24.78
N ALA A 369 15.98 12.02 -24.88
CA ALA A 369 17.42 12.00 -25.17
C ALA A 369 18.31 11.68 -23.95
N LEU A 370 17.73 11.30 -22.80
CA LEU A 370 18.47 11.07 -21.56
C LEU A 370 18.36 9.62 -21.08
N THR A 371 19.41 9.15 -20.43
CA THR A 371 19.45 7.90 -19.67
C THR A 371 19.87 8.22 -18.24
N THR A 372 18.96 7.98 -17.28
CA THR A 372 19.19 8.20 -15.86
C THR A 372 19.61 6.89 -15.19
N PHE A 373 20.82 6.87 -14.66
CA PHE A 373 21.33 5.80 -13.80
C PHE A 373 21.11 6.15 -12.33
N SER A 374 20.79 5.15 -11.53
CA SER A 374 20.61 5.27 -10.08
C SER A 374 21.51 4.26 -9.35
N GLY A 375 22.07 4.69 -8.23
CA GLY A 375 22.82 3.80 -7.34
C GLY A 375 22.30 3.86 -5.92
N TYR A 376 22.44 2.74 -5.22
CA TYR A 376 21.94 2.54 -3.86
C TYR A 376 23.12 2.34 -2.90
N ASN A 377 22.99 2.83 -1.68
CA ASN A 377 24.00 2.62 -0.64
C ASN A 377 23.89 1.23 0.00
N ALA A 378 24.76 0.94 0.97
CA ALA A 378 24.75 -0.31 1.72
C ALA A 378 23.40 -0.60 2.42
N ASP A 379 22.61 0.44 2.68
CA ASP A 379 21.30 0.35 3.36
C ASP A 379 20.13 0.18 2.40
N ASN A 380 20.41 -0.09 1.12
CA ASN A 380 19.42 -0.19 0.06
C ASN A 380 18.67 1.12 -0.23
N ARG A 381 19.20 2.28 0.20
CA ARG A 381 18.61 3.60 -0.05
C ARG A 381 19.23 4.26 -1.28
N LEU A 382 18.42 5.00 -2.04
CA LEU A 382 18.88 5.72 -3.23
C LEU A 382 19.99 6.71 -2.82
N SER A 383 21.21 6.51 -3.30
CA SER A 383 22.37 7.31 -2.92
C SER A 383 22.70 8.37 -3.96
N TRP A 384 22.48 8.08 -5.25
CA TRP A 384 22.80 9.02 -6.31
C TRP A 384 21.97 8.75 -7.56
N GLN A 385 21.80 9.79 -8.38
CA GLN A 385 21.26 9.71 -9.73
C GLN A 385 22.10 10.53 -10.71
N ARG A 386 22.26 10.01 -11.93
CA ARG A 386 22.98 10.70 -13.03
C ARG A 386 22.23 10.51 -14.33
N SER A 387 21.83 11.60 -14.97
CA SER A 387 21.26 11.58 -16.32
C SER A 387 22.34 11.91 -17.33
N LEU A 388 22.64 10.98 -18.23
CA LEU A 388 23.60 11.13 -19.31
C LEU A 388 22.86 11.25 -20.66
N PRO A 389 23.51 11.74 -21.72
CA PRO A 389 22.96 11.62 -23.07
C PRO A 389 22.65 10.16 -23.44
N GLY A 390 21.61 9.97 -24.24
CA GLY A 390 21.15 8.65 -24.69
C GLY A 390 22.24 7.82 -25.36
N GLY A 391 22.23 6.50 -25.12
CA GLY A 391 23.24 5.56 -25.63
C GLY A 391 24.50 5.44 -24.74
N SER A 392 24.57 6.18 -23.64
CA SER A 392 25.62 6.01 -22.62
C SER A 392 25.51 4.64 -21.95
N ARG A 393 26.64 3.93 -21.81
CA ARG A 393 26.68 2.64 -21.09
C ARG A 393 26.51 2.85 -19.58
N SER A 394 25.99 1.81 -18.92
CA SER A 394 25.86 1.81 -17.46
C SER A 394 27.21 2.04 -16.78
N PRO A 395 27.32 3.07 -15.92
CA PRO A 395 28.54 3.31 -15.17
C PRO A 395 28.75 2.33 -14.01
N GLN A 396 27.77 1.45 -13.72
CA GLN A 396 27.89 0.44 -12.67
C GLN A 396 28.96 -0.64 -12.96
N GLN A 397 29.57 -0.64 -14.15
CA GLN A 397 30.74 -1.48 -14.46
C GLN A 397 32.06 -0.95 -13.86
N ALA A 398 32.11 0.25 -13.27
CA ALA A 398 33.38 0.92 -12.90
C ALA A 398 33.66 1.10 -11.39
N GLY A 399 32.79 0.62 -10.50
CA GLY A 399 33.01 0.69 -9.04
C GLY A 399 32.87 2.09 -8.40
N ASN A 400 32.72 3.16 -9.19
CA ASN A 400 32.46 4.53 -8.73
C ASN A 400 31.34 5.19 -9.55
N PRO A 401 30.50 6.04 -8.93
CA PRO A 401 29.48 6.78 -9.67
C PRO A 401 30.12 7.77 -10.66
N PRO A 402 29.48 8.06 -11.82
CA PRO A 402 29.91 9.16 -12.68
C PRO A 402 29.96 10.46 -11.88
N THR A 403 30.94 11.30 -12.18
CA THR A 403 31.00 12.65 -11.64
C THR A 403 29.74 13.42 -12.06
N GLN A 404 29.33 14.42 -11.25
CA GLN A 404 28.23 15.28 -11.67
C GLN A 404 28.61 16.13 -12.91
N SER A 405 29.89 16.50 -13.08
CA SER A 405 30.35 17.32 -14.20
C SER A 405 29.99 16.70 -15.54
N ASP A 406 30.08 15.37 -15.64
CA ASP A 406 29.92 14.63 -16.90
C ASP A 406 28.44 14.30 -17.21
N SER A 407 27.51 14.67 -16.32
CA SER A 407 26.08 14.39 -16.45
C SER A 407 25.27 15.62 -16.91
N VAL A 408 24.13 15.42 -17.58
CA VAL A 408 23.18 16.50 -17.87
C VAL A 408 22.50 16.97 -16.58
N THR A 409 22.08 16.03 -15.73
CA THR A 409 21.60 16.29 -14.37
C THR A 409 22.23 15.29 -13.41
N GLY A 410 22.60 15.73 -12.21
CA GLY A 410 23.15 14.87 -11.16
C GLY A 410 22.54 15.19 -9.81
N ARG A 411 22.30 14.16 -9.00
CA ARG A 411 21.87 14.28 -7.60
C ARG A 411 22.64 13.31 -6.73
N ASP A 412 23.15 13.80 -5.60
CA ASP A 412 23.62 12.95 -4.52
C ASP A 412 22.71 13.12 -3.32
N TYR A 413 22.22 11.99 -2.80
CA TYR A 413 21.31 11.92 -1.67
C TYR A 413 22.11 11.62 -0.42
N ILE A 414 22.02 12.53 0.55
CA ILE A 414 22.66 12.41 1.84
C ILE A 414 21.58 11.98 2.82
N TRP A 415 21.79 10.84 3.46
CA TRP A 415 20.87 10.28 4.44
C TRP A 415 21.42 10.50 5.84
N ASN A 416 20.58 10.91 6.77
CA ASN A 416 20.95 10.90 8.19
C ASN A 416 20.86 9.47 8.75
N ALA A 417 21.27 9.31 10.02
CA ALA A 417 21.19 8.03 10.71
C ALA A 417 19.74 7.51 10.77
N ASP A 418 18.75 8.40 10.86
CA ASP A 418 17.31 8.07 10.99
C ASP A 418 16.71 7.53 9.69
N GLY A 419 17.43 7.68 8.58
CA GLY A 419 16.96 7.27 7.27
C GLY A 419 16.11 8.28 6.55
N GLU A 420 16.28 9.54 6.92
CA GLU A 420 15.69 10.68 6.25
C GLU A 420 16.75 11.31 5.34
N VAL A 421 16.29 11.97 4.27
CA VAL A 421 17.17 12.67 3.35
C VAL A 421 17.57 13.99 3.99
N SER A 422 18.77 14.08 4.58
CA SER A 422 19.29 15.32 5.17
C SER A 422 19.84 16.29 4.13
N GLY A 423 20.11 15.83 2.92
CA GLY A 423 20.49 16.72 1.83
C GLY A 423 20.38 16.10 0.45
N ILE A 424 20.24 16.97 -0.55
CA ILE A 424 20.34 16.63 -1.96
C ILE A 424 21.30 17.61 -2.61
N ASN A 425 22.48 17.14 -3.01
CA ASN A 425 23.38 17.92 -3.83
C ASN A 425 22.97 17.78 -5.31
N ASP A 426 22.23 18.76 -5.82
CA ASP A 426 21.71 18.77 -7.19
C ASP A 426 22.57 19.66 -8.10
N LYS A 427 23.02 19.11 -9.23
CA LYS A 427 23.89 19.79 -10.19
C LYS A 427 23.34 21.16 -10.62
N LEU A 428 22.03 21.28 -10.81
CA LEU A 428 21.41 22.47 -11.38
C LEU A 428 20.86 23.41 -10.31
N ARG A 429 20.48 22.87 -9.15
CA ARG A 429 19.78 23.62 -8.09
C ARG A 429 20.65 23.92 -6.88
N GLY A 430 21.90 23.45 -6.87
CA GLY A 430 22.78 23.54 -5.71
C GLY A 430 22.42 22.51 -4.63
N CYS A 431 22.95 22.72 -3.43
CA CYS A 431 22.76 21.78 -2.34
C CYS A 431 21.53 22.15 -1.51
N LEU A 432 20.53 21.28 -1.55
CA LEU A 432 19.37 21.31 -0.65
C LEU A 432 19.77 20.66 0.67
N VAL A 433 19.50 21.34 1.77
CA VAL A 433 19.69 20.80 3.12
C VAL A 433 18.34 20.75 3.82
N PHE A 434 18.07 19.60 4.42
CA PHE A 434 16.86 19.31 5.16
C PHE A 434 17.21 19.01 6.61
N SER A 435 16.47 19.62 7.52
CA SER A 435 16.54 19.29 8.95
C SER A 435 15.20 18.79 9.41
N TYR A 436 15.22 17.80 10.29
CA TYR A 436 14.04 17.18 10.86
C TYR A 436 14.01 17.42 12.37
N ASP A 437 12.81 17.53 12.94
CA ASP A 437 12.68 17.33 14.37
C ASP A 437 12.89 15.85 14.72
N ARG A 438 12.96 15.53 16.01
CA ARG A 438 13.19 14.16 16.46
C ARG A 438 12.10 13.17 16.03
N SER A 439 10.94 13.65 15.59
CA SER A 439 9.83 12.81 15.13
C SER A 439 9.76 12.69 13.61
N GLY A 440 10.81 13.12 12.91
CA GLY A 440 10.94 13.08 11.46
C GLY A 440 10.11 14.10 10.70
N TRP A 441 9.64 15.15 11.37
CA TRP A 441 8.98 16.26 10.67
C TRP A 441 10.01 17.21 10.10
N LEU A 442 9.88 17.53 8.81
CA LEU A 442 10.73 18.52 8.16
C LEU A 442 10.55 19.90 8.81
N THR A 443 11.63 20.46 9.34
CA THR A 443 11.63 21.76 10.05
C THR A 443 12.30 22.86 9.24
N VAL A 444 13.30 22.52 8.43
CA VAL A 444 14.06 23.48 7.61
C VAL A 444 14.26 22.90 6.22
N THR A 445 14.12 23.76 5.22
CA THR A 445 14.62 23.52 3.86
C THR A 445 15.43 24.74 3.46
N ALA A 446 16.72 24.55 3.17
CA ALA A 446 17.60 25.61 2.72
C ALA A 446 18.24 25.22 1.39
N ILE A 447 18.36 26.19 0.48
CA ILE A 447 19.22 26.08 -0.69
C ILE A 447 20.55 26.73 -0.32
N THR A 448 21.61 25.96 -0.33
CA THR A 448 22.96 26.48 -0.25
C THR A 448 23.54 26.46 -1.65
N ASN A 449 23.89 27.65 -2.17
CA ASN A 449 24.74 27.73 -3.34
C ASN A 449 26.11 27.23 -2.87
N GLY A 450 26.54 26.08 -3.38
CA GLY A 450 27.82 25.49 -2.99
C GLY A 450 28.93 26.54 -3.09
N VAL A 451 29.67 26.74 -2.01
CA VAL A 451 30.99 27.36 -2.09
C VAL A 451 31.91 26.30 -2.69
N ASN A 452 32.62 26.70 -3.75
CA ASN A 452 33.67 25.92 -4.42
C ASN A 452 34.70 25.33 -3.46
#